data_AF-A0A958RFL2-F1
#
_entry.id   AF-A0A958RFL2-F1
#
_cell.length_a   1.000
_cell.length_b   1.000
_cell.length_c   1.000
_cell.angle_alpha   90.00
_cell.angle_beta   90.00
_cell.angle_gamma   90.00
#
_symmetry.space_group_name_H-M   'P 1'
#
loop_
_entity.id
_entity.type
_entity.pdbx_description
1 polymer ?
#
loop_
_entity_poly.entity_id
_entity_poly.type
_entity_poly.pdbx_seq_one_letter_code
_entity_poly.pdbx_strand_id
1 'polypeptide(L)'
;MLKFIKIVFPMMALTLLGSCAHMGDELKGDWAKNMRGMAEAYEELIPYIYNSDAFRDPNNKKTISHYITELNTHSGSLDKHVARGLTGDDPLFEVGLKGLKTMINKAAESYYVESYDYSQQLLQASSNYCYKCHVRTSMGPTFLKWDQFEELTKDMNPLDHAKILIATRQFPKAAEVLNNYLDKIKKSDREEQLKALKMLMTVTLKNLESPAQARKGISRFSNPDHFKKYGVSLRSWDSYLEMWQKGQLKAKEAHTLIKVHESKKGRGVNYVEALHDSIILHKALLSETEKPWRARVYSALGGIYEKFPSLGFWELPESYFEACIYEDPGTKVAKRCYFSLESKLRSTYPKDMDSPLVDRDKTRLLKLKALANKKPDAGKAGGGGSTQD
;
A
#
# COMPACT_ATOMS: atom_id res chain seq x y z
N MET A 1 55.65 8.49 59.27
CA MET A 1 54.92 9.56 58.54
C MET A 1 55.00 9.25 57.06
N LEU A 2 53.90 9.48 56.31
CA LEU A 2 53.63 9.08 54.91
C LEU A 2 53.31 7.56 54.75
N LYS A 3 52.26 7.08 54.06
CA LYS A 3 51.29 7.61 53.08
C LYS A 3 50.01 6.73 53.12
N PHE A 4 48.81 7.35 53.09
CA PHE A 4 47.55 6.70 52.70
C PHE A 4 46.62 7.75 52.08
N ILE A 5 46.49 7.77 50.74
CA ILE A 5 45.49 8.58 50.03
C ILE A 5 44.80 7.72 48.96
N LYS A 6 43.55 7.38 49.28
CA LYS A 6 42.34 7.27 48.45
C LYS A 6 42.49 7.05 46.93
N ILE A 7 42.04 5.89 46.46
CA ILE A 7 41.44 5.70 45.13
C ILE A 7 40.06 5.06 45.35
N VAL A 8 39.00 5.86 45.23
CA VAL A 8 37.59 5.45 45.14
C VAL A 8 36.98 6.34 44.05
N PHE A 9 36.15 5.74 43.18
CA PHE A 9 35.60 6.21 41.88
C PHE A 9 36.44 5.78 40.67
N PRO A 10 35.92 4.91 39.77
CA PRO A 10 34.61 5.09 39.12
C PRO A 10 33.78 3.78 38.95
N MET A 11 32.57 3.72 39.52
CA MET A 11 31.64 2.59 39.25
C MET A 11 30.19 3.03 39.00
N MET A 12 29.94 4.32 38.77
CA MET A 12 28.58 4.88 38.64
C MET A 12 28.22 5.35 37.22
N ALA A 13 29.08 5.12 36.23
CA ALA A 13 28.85 5.53 34.84
C ALA A 13 28.41 4.39 33.89
N LEU A 14 28.31 3.14 34.37
CA LEU A 14 28.03 1.97 33.52
C LEU A 14 26.57 1.47 33.58
N THR A 15 25.72 2.05 34.42
CA THR A 15 24.30 1.62 34.57
C THR A 15 23.31 2.44 33.75
N LEU A 16 23.72 3.55 33.11
CA LEU A 16 22.82 4.40 32.31
C LEU A 16 22.73 4.04 30.81
N LEU A 17 23.56 3.10 30.33
CA LEU A 17 23.53 2.65 28.92
C LEU A 17 22.67 1.40 28.70
N GLY A 18 22.21 0.72 29.77
CA GLY A 18 21.38 -0.48 29.68
C GLY A 18 19.87 -0.22 29.48
N SER A 19 19.38 0.98 29.80
CA SER A 19 17.93 1.26 29.80
C SER A 19 17.33 1.58 28.43
N CYS A 20 18.15 1.97 27.45
CA CYS A 20 17.64 2.32 26.10
C CYS A 20 17.35 1.08 25.23
N ALA A 21 18.01 -0.06 25.49
CA ALA A 21 17.78 -1.27 24.71
C ALA A 21 16.44 -1.95 25.08
N HIS A 22 16.02 -1.87 26.35
CA HIS A 22 14.83 -2.57 26.83
C HIS A 22 13.52 -1.94 26.36
N MET A 23 13.46 -0.61 26.22
CA MET A 23 12.27 0.10 25.68
C MET A 23 11.97 -0.28 24.23
N GLY A 24 12.98 -0.64 23.44
CA GLY A 24 12.80 -1.03 22.04
C GLY A 24 12.08 -2.37 21.87
N ASP A 25 12.24 -3.29 22.81
CA ASP A 25 11.66 -4.63 22.74
C ASP A 25 10.20 -4.65 23.21
N GLU A 26 9.86 -3.87 24.25
CA GLU A 26 8.47 -3.72 24.71
C GLU A 26 7.58 -3.08 23.64
N LEU A 27 8.06 -2.00 23.01
CA LEU A 27 7.34 -1.33 21.91
C LEU A 27 7.12 -2.24 20.69
N LYS A 28 8.11 -3.10 20.36
CA LYS A 28 7.93 -4.11 19.30
C LYS A 28 6.92 -5.17 19.69
N GLY A 29 6.90 -5.57 20.96
CA GLY A 29 5.92 -6.50 21.52
C GLY A 29 4.49 -5.98 21.34
N ASP A 30 4.25 -4.71 21.66
CA ASP A 30 2.94 -4.09 21.52
C ASP A 30 2.47 -3.99 20.07
N TRP A 31 3.36 -3.65 19.13
CA TRP A 31 3.01 -3.62 17.71
C TRP A 31 2.61 -5.00 17.19
N ALA A 32 3.42 -6.02 17.46
CA ALA A 32 3.15 -7.38 17.03
C ALA A 32 1.84 -7.91 17.62
N LYS A 33 1.60 -7.65 18.91
CA LYS A 33 0.35 -8.00 19.62
C LYS A 33 -0.86 -7.33 18.97
N ASN A 34 -0.81 -6.02 18.73
CA ASN A 34 -1.93 -5.31 18.11
C ASN A 34 -2.17 -5.74 16.66
N MET A 35 -1.11 -5.98 15.88
CA MET A 35 -1.28 -6.53 14.53
C MET A 35 -1.91 -7.93 14.55
N ARG A 36 -1.58 -8.78 15.53
CA ARG A 36 -2.22 -10.08 15.66
C ARG A 36 -3.68 -9.95 16.10
N GLY A 37 -3.99 -9.09 17.05
CA GLY A 37 -5.37 -8.82 17.45
C GLY A 37 -6.22 -8.27 16.30
N MET A 38 -5.65 -7.40 15.46
CA MET A 38 -6.30 -6.98 14.20
C MET A 38 -6.55 -8.16 13.25
N ALA A 39 -5.57 -9.04 13.07
CA ALA A 39 -5.72 -10.21 12.22
C ALA A 39 -6.83 -11.13 12.75
N GLU A 40 -6.89 -11.38 14.06
CA GLU A 40 -7.93 -12.18 14.72
C GLU A 40 -9.32 -11.56 14.56
N ALA A 41 -9.47 -10.26 14.80
CA ALA A 41 -10.74 -9.59 14.60
C ALA A 41 -11.19 -9.65 13.13
N TYR A 42 -10.26 -9.54 12.18
CA TYR A 42 -10.56 -9.70 10.76
C TYR A 42 -10.96 -11.12 10.38
N GLU A 43 -10.21 -12.10 10.87
CA GLU A 43 -10.49 -13.53 10.73
C GLU A 43 -11.96 -13.81 11.12
N GLU A 44 -12.40 -13.29 12.26
CA GLU A 44 -13.77 -13.50 12.75
C GLU A 44 -14.83 -12.64 12.01
N LEU A 45 -14.44 -11.53 11.38
CA LEU A 45 -15.36 -10.67 10.60
C LEU A 45 -15.58 -11.15 9.16
N ILE A 46 -14.62 -11.84 8.55
CA ILE A 46 -14.66 -12.28 7.14
C ILE A 46 -16.00 -12.95 6.74
N PRO A 47 -16.58 -13.88 7.53
CA PRO A 47 -17.84 -14.53 7.19
C PRO A 47 -19.01 -13.56 6.97
N TYR A 48 -18.98 -12.42 7.65
CA TYR A 48 -20.06 -11.43 7.64
C TYR A 48 -19.78 -10.32 6.63
N ILE A 49 -18.55 -9.83 6.54
CA ILE A 49 -18.26 -8.65 5.72
C ILE A 49 -18.42 -8.89 4.22
N TYR A 50 -18.52 -10.15 3.76
CA TYR A 50 -18.82 -10.51 2.36
C TYR A 50 -20.21 -11.12 2.15
N ASN A 51 -21.03 -11.19 3.19
CA ASN A 51 -22.41 -11.70 3.14
C ASN A 51 -23.35 -10.66 3.76
N SER A 52 -24.03 -9.87 2.92
CA SER A 52 -24.89 -8.77 3.36
C SER A 52 -26.04 -9.22 4.26
N ASP A 53 -26.63 -10.40 4.01
CA ASP A 53 -27.70 -10.94 4.86
C ASP A 53 -27.16 -11.31 6.25
N ALA A 54 -26.03 -12.03 6.30
CA ALA A 54 -25.39 -12.39 7.56
C ALA A 54 -24.90 -11.16 8.35
N PHE A 55 -24.44 -10.11 7.67
CA PHE A 55 -23.98 -8.87 8.30
C PHE A 55 -25.12 -8.06 8.96
N ARG A 56 -26.32 -8.15 8.39
CA ARG A 56 -27.54 -7.47 8.85
C ARG A 56 -28.35 -8.30 9.86
N ASP A 57 -28.09 -9.61 9.95
CA ASP A 57 -28.81 -10.50 10.85
C ASP A 57 -28.64 -10.08 12.34
N PRO A 58 -29.73 -9.76 13.05
CA PRO A 58 -29.69 -9.41 14.47
C PRO A 58 -29.00 -10.46 15.35
N ASN A 59 -29.03 -11.75 14.97
CA ASN A 59 -28.36 -12.82 15.71
C ASN A 59 -26.83 -12.68 15.68
N ASN A 60 -26.29 -12.07 14.63
CA ASN A 60 -24.86 -11.84 14.47
C ASN A 60 -24.41 -10.48 15.05
N LYS A 61 -25.34 -9.60 15.43
CA LYS A 61 -25.06 -8.22 15.86
C LYS A 61 -24.04 -8.14 16.99
N LYS A 62 -24.15 -9.01 17.99
CA LYS A 62 -23.21 -9.06 19.14
C LYS A 62 -21.79 -9.41 18.68
N THR A 63 -21.66 -10.44 17.87
CA THR A 63 -20.38 -10.93 17.35
C THR A 63 -19.72 -9.89 16.45
N ILE A 64 -20.47 -9.34 15.48
CA ILE A 64 -19.94 -8.33 14.55
C ILE A 64 -19.54 -7.06 15.31
N SER A 65 -20.39 -6.56 16.21
CA SER A 65 -20.07 -5.36 17.01
C SER A 65 -18.81 -5.56 17.87
N HIS A 66 -18.66 -6.74 18.48
CA HIS A 66 -17.49 -7.08 19.27
C HIS A 66 -16.22 -7.01 18.41
N TYR A 67 -16.18 -7.72 17.27
CA TYR A 67 -14.96 -7.76 16.46
C TYR A 67 -14.68 -6.47 15.70
N ILE A 68 -15.70 -5.68 15.33
CA ILE A 68 -15.47 -4.32 14.84
C ILE A 68 -14.81 -3.44 15.93
N THR A 69 -15.24 -3.60 17.18
CA THR A 69 -14.67 -2.87 18.32
C THR A 69 -13.23 -3.30 18.61
N GLU A 70 -12.94 -4.61 18.62
CA GLU A 70 -11.57 -5.13 18.77
C GLU A 70 -10.67 -4.62 17.63
N LEU A 71 -11.15 -4.68 16.39
CA LEU A 71 -10.43 -4.18 15.23
C LEU A 71 -10.13 -2.67 15.35
N ASN A 72 -11.09 -1.88 15.85
CA ASN A 72 -10.90 -0.45 16.11
C ASN A 72 -9.89 -0.21 17.24
N THR A 73 -9.97 -0.96 18.34
CA THR A 73 -9.06 -0.86 19.48
C THR A 73 -7.62 -1.18 19.11
N HIS A 74 -7.39 -2.31 18.43
CA HIS A 74 -6.06 -2.72 18.01
C HIS A 74 -5.48 -1.80 16.95
N SER A 75 -6.28 -1.42 15.94
CA SER A 75 -5.82 -0.48 14.93
C SER A 75 -5.48 0.88 15.55
N GLY A 76 -6.30 1.38 16.48
CA GLY A 76 -6.07 2.62 17.23
C GLY A 76 -4.76 2.62 18.02
N SER A 77 -4.41 1.46 18.59
CA SER A 77 -3.19 1.22 19.37
C SER A 77 -1.91 1.08 18.54
N LEU A 78 -2.00 1.03 17.20
CA LEU A 78 -0.81 1.03 16.34
C LEU A 78 -0.11 2.39 16.42
N ASP A 79 1.02 2.43 17.12
CA ASP A 79 1.80 3.65 17.30
C ASP A 79 2.71 3.95 16.11
N LYS A 80 2.69 5.21 15.67
CA LYS A 80 3.46 5.67 14.50
C LYS A 80 4.98 5.69 14.73
N HIS A 81 5.44 5.89 15.96
CA HIS A 81 6.85 5.87 16.33
C HIS A 81 7.41 4.45 16.25
N VAL A 82 6.61 3.45 16.65
CA VAL A 82 6.99 2.04 16.46
C VAL A 82 7.05 1.69 14.99
N ALA A 83 6.06 2.13 14.19
CA ALA A 83 6.12 1.98 12.74
C ALA A 83 7.41 2.58 12.17
N ARG A 84 7.78 3.80 12.56
CA ARG A 84 9.05 4.43 12.14
C ARG A 84 10.29 3.66 12.54
N GLY A 85 10.33 3.11 13.76
CA GLY A 85 11.44 2.26 14.21
C GLY A 85 11.59 0.98 13.38
N LEU A 86 10.49 0.47 12.83
CA LEU A 86 10.45 -0.74 12.00
C LEU A 86 10.69 -0.45 10.52
N THR A 87 10.21 0.68 10.02
CA THR A 87 10.13 0.98 8.57
C THR A 87 11.01 2.17 8.15
N GLY A 88 11.74 2.76 9.09
CA GLY A 88 12.37 4.06 8.94
C GLY A 88 11.34 5.19 8.85
N ASP A 89 11.81 6.37 8.43
CA ASP A 89 10.97 7.56 8.22
C ASP A 89 10.15 7.47 6.91
N ASP A 90 9.46 6.35 6.65
CA ASP A 90 8.55 6.20 5.51
C ASP A 90 7.17 6.81 5.80
N PRO A 91 6.85 7.99 5.22
CA PRO A 91 5.57 8.66 5.45
C PRO A 91 4.37 7.86 4.94
N LEU A 92 4.56 6.87 4.05
CA LEU A 92 3.45 6.02 3.61
C LEU A 92 2.88 5.18 4.75
N PHE A 93 3.68 4.79 5.75
CA PHE A 93 3.14 4.09 6.91
C PHE A 93 2.25 4.99 7.74
N GLU A 94 2.66 6.24 7.98
CA GLU A 94 1.82 7.19 8.71
C GLU A 94 0.52 7.52 7.95
N VAL A 95 0.62 7.75 6.64
CA VAL A 95 -0.56 7.99 5.78
C VAL A 95 -1.47 6.76 5.74
N GLY A 96 -0.90 5.57 5.58
CA GLY A 96 -1.62 4.30 5.54
C GLY A 96 -2.32 3.98 6.87
N LEU A 97 -1.61 4.07 7.99
CA LEU A 97 -2.16 3.84 9.33
C LEU A 97 -3.28 4.82 9.66
N LYS A 98 -3.12 6.10 9.32
CA LYS A 98 -4.17 7.10 9.53
C LYS A 98 -5.43 6.77 8.73
N GLY A 99 -5.27 6.39 7.46
CA GLY A 99 -6.40 6.00 6.61
C GLY A 99 -7.11 4.76 7.11
N LEU A 100 -6.35 3.74 7.54
CA LEU A 100 -6.85 2.51 8.16
C LEU A 100 -7.68 2.81 9.42
N LYS A 101 -7.10 3.56 10.38
CA LYS A 101 -7.78 3.97 11.62
C LYS A 101 -9.08 4.71 11.33
N THR A 102 -9.03 5.68 10.42
CA THR A 102 -10.21 6.47 10.04
C THR A 102 -11.30 5.59 9.44
N MET A 103 -10.93 4.63 8.58
CA MET A 103 -11.90 3.77 7.91
C MET A 103 -12.56 2.77 8.87
N ILE A 104 -11.78 2.16 9.76
CA ILE A 104 -12.30 1.23 10.78
C ILE A 104 -13.19 1.96 11.78
N ASN A 105 -12.77 3.12 12.28
CA ASN A 105 -13.59 3.92 13.19
C ASN A 105 -14.92 4.32 12.55
N LYS A 106 -14.90 4.77 11.29
CA LYS A 106 -16.14 5.06 10.55
C LYS A 106 -17.01 3.83 10.32
N ALA A 107 -16.41 2.66 10.08
CA ALA A 107 -17.17 1.43 9.98
C ALA A 107 -17.89 1.12 11.30
N ALA A 108 -17.18 1.24 12.44
CA ALA A 108 -17.76 1.07 13.77
C ALA A 108 -18.93 2.03 14.04
N GLU A 109 -18.74 3.32 13.76
CA GLU A 109 -19.79 4.34 13.90
C GLU A 109 -20.99 4.05 13.00
N SER A 110 -20.74 3.66 11.75
CA SER A 110 -21.79 3.34 10.78
C SER A 110 -22.57 2.09 11.17
N TYR A 111 -21.90 1.06 11.68
CA TYR A 111 -22.55 -0.15 12.19
C TYR A 111 -23.44 0.16 13.40
N TYR A 112 -22.96 1.01 14.32
CA TYR A 112 -23.68 1.41 15.51
C TYR A 112 -25.00 2.13 15.20
N VAL A 113 -25.02 2.98 14.18
CA VAL A 113 -26.24 3.67 13.70
C VAL A 113 -27.02 2.87 12.66
N GLU A 114 -26.76 1.56 12.57
CA GLU A 114 -27.45 0.60 11.69
C GLU A 114 -27.33 0.91 10.19
N SER A 115 -26.30 1.68 9.80
CA SER A 115 -25.89 1.88 8.40
C SER A 115 -25.03 0.71 7.92
N TYR A 116 -25.66 -0.48 7.88
CA TYR A 116 -24.96 -1.75 7.68
C TYR A 116 -24.21 -1.84 6.36
N ASP A 117 -24.81 -1.43 5.23
CA ASP A 117 -24.13 -1.51 3.92
C ASP A 117 -22.89 -0.63 3.86
N TYR A 118 -23.00 0.59 4.40
CA TYR A 118 -21.89 1.53 4.41
C TYR A 118 -20.77 1.02 5.32
N SER A 119 -21.12 0.51 6.52
CA SER A 119 -20.16 -0.15 7.40
C SER A 119 -19.47 -1.34 6.71
N GLN A 120 -20.24 -2.20 6.04
CA GLN A 120 -19.73 -3.39 5.36
C GLN A 120 -18.73 -2.99 4.27
N GLN A 121 -19.08 -2.01 3.43
CA GLN A 121 -18.20 -1.47 2.40
C GLN A 121 -16.90 -0.88 2.98
N LEU A 122 -16.98 -0.15 4.09
CA LEU A 122 -15.81 0.40 4.77
C LEU A 122 -14.89 -0.70 5.32
N LEU A 123 -15.44 -1.77 5.92
CA LEU A 123 -14.65 -2.91 6.39
C LEU A 123 -13.96 -3.62 5.23
N GLN A 124 -14.70 -3.97 4.18
CA GLN A 124 -14.14 -4.55 2.96
C GLN A 124 -13.03 -3.67 2.38
N ALA A 125 -13.26 -2.35 2.29
CA ALA A 125 -12.29 -1.41 1.77
C ALA A 125 -11.06 -1.24 2.67
N SER A 126 -11.17 -1.46 3.98
CA SER A 126 -10.06 -1.29 4.91
C SER A 126 -8.97 -2.35 4.74
N SER A 127 -9.29 -3.52 4.15
CA SER A 127 -8.30 -4.53 3.73
C SER A 127 -7.28 -3.99 2.71
N ASN A 128 -7.65 -2.97 1.92
CA ASN A 128 -6.73 -2.31 1.00
C ASN A 128 -5.59 -1.60 1.75
N TYR A 129 -5.84 -1.10 2.95
CA TYR A 129 -4.79 -0.47 3.77
C TYR A 129 -3.82 -1.49 4.35
N CYS A 130 -4.28 -2.71 4.66
CA CYS A 130 -3.39 -3.82 5.00
C CYS A 130 -2.43 -4.09 3.84
N TYR A 131 -2.93 -4.16 2.61
CA TYR A 131 -2.09 -4.29 1.41
C TYR A 131 -1.06 -3.14 1.29
N LYS A 132 -1.48 -1.88 1.45
CA LYS A 132 -0.61 -0.70 1.30
C LYS A 132 0.68 -0.84 2.13
N CYS A 133 0.55 -1.29 3.37
CA CYS A 133 1.70 -1.54 4.25
C CYS A 133 2.38 -2.88 3.91
N HIS A 134 1.62 -3.95 3.70
CA HIS A 134 2.16 -5.30 3.57
C HIS A 134 2.96 -5.57 2.30
N VAL A 135 2.85 -4.74 1.27
CA VAL A 135 3.71 -4.83 0.08
C VAL A 135 4.99 -4.02 0.15
N ARG A 136 5.18 -3.26 1.23
CA ARG A 136 6.40 -2.48 1.47
C ARG A 136 7.38 -3.19 2.38
N THR A 137 6.89 -4.11 3.20
CA THR A 137 7.66 -4.81 4.21
C THR A 137 7.25 -6.26 4.31
N SER A 138 8.15 -7.13 4.76
CA SER A 138 7.87 -8.51 5.17
C SER A 138 7.39 -8.62 6.63
N MET A 139 7.34 -7.51 7.38
CA MET A 139 6.98 -7.49 8.81
C MET A 139 5.47 -7.58 9.05
N GLY A 140 5.03 -8.40 9.98
CA GLY A 140 3.62 -8.57 10.34
C GLY A 140 3.26 -10.03 10.62
N PRO A 141 2.14 -10.31 11.31
CA PRO A 141 1.76 -11.67 11.64
C PRO A 141 1.33 -12.43 10.39
N THR A 142 1.50 -13.75 10.43
CA THR A 142 0.77 -14.65 9.54
C THR A 142 -0.64 -14.85 10.08
N PHE A 143 -1.60 -15.03 9.17
CA PHE A 143 -2.96 -15.44 9.52
C PHE A 143 -2.93 -16.93 9.89
N LEU A 144 -3.36 -17.27 11.12
CA LEU A 144 -3.19 -18.61 11.69
C LEU A 144 -4.34 -19.55 11.31
N LYS A 145 -5.54 -19.00 11.10
CA LYS A 145 -6.75 -19.78 10.83
C LYS A 145 -7.10 -19.87 9.35
N TRP A 146 -6.14 -19.64 8.43
CA TRP A 146 -6.49 -19.50 7.02
C TRP A 146 -7.25 -20.69 6.43
N ASP A 147 -6.82 -21.90 6.75
CA ASP A 147 -7.45 -23.12 6.21
C ASP A 147 -8.90 -23.31 6.70
N GLN A 148 -9.31 -22.60 7.76
CA GLN A 148 -10.70 -22.57 8.23
C GLN A 148 -11.56 -21.58 7.41
N PHE A 149 -10.95 -20.62 6.71
CA PHE A 149 -11.66 -19.63 5.89
C PHE A 149 -12.00 -20.14 4.50
N GLU A 150 -11.40 -21.22 4.02
CA GLU A 150 -11.68 -21.72 2.67
C GLU A 150 -13.18 -22.00 2.48
N GLU A 151 -13.81 -22.65 3.47
CA GLU A 151 -15.25 -22.91 3.46
C GLU A 151 -16.08 -21.62 3.59
N LEU A 152 -15.63 -20.67 4.41
CA LEU A 152 -16.30 -19.39 4.67
C LEU A 152 -16.21 -18.42 3.48
N THR A 153 -15.25 -18.65 2.58
CA THR A 153 -14.98 -17.79 1.42
C THR A 153 -15.31 -18.47 0.10
N LYS A 154 -15.85 -19.70 0.11
CA LYS A 154 -16.17 -20.48 -1.10
C LYS A 154 -17.16 -19.77 -2.03
N ASP A 155 -18.10 -19.03 -1.46
CA ASP A 155 -19.15 -18.30 -2.18
C ASP A 155 -18.74 -16.85 -2.49
N MET A 156 -17.55 -16.43 -2.06
CA MET A 156 -17.05 -15.09 -2.31
C MET A 156 -16.71 -14.89 -3.80
N ASN A 157 -16.90 -13.67 -4.30
CA ASN A 157 -16.34 -13.29 -5.59
C ASN A 157 -14.82 -13.60 -5.62
N PRO A 158 -14.31 -14.34 -6.62
CA PRO A 158 -12.91 -14.77 -6.64
C PRO A 158 -11.88 -13.62 -6.62
N LEU A 159 -12.22 -12.44 -7.15
CA LEU A 159 -11.34 -11.27 -7.06
C LEU A 159 -11.31 -10.68 -5.66
N ASP A 160 -12.42 -10.72 -4.93
CA ASP A 160 -12.46 -10.28 -3.54
C ASP A 160 -11.73 -11.28 -2.64
N HIS A 161 -11.88 -12.57 -2.90
CA HIS A 161 -11.09 -13.61 -2.22
C HIS A 161 -9.59 -13.40 -2.46
N ALA A 162 -9.18 -13.16 -3.70
CA ALA A 162 -7.78 -12.84 -4.02
C ALA A 162 -7.29 -11.57 -3.30
N LYS A 163 -8.10 -10.52 -3.18
CA LYS A 163 -7.74 -9.30 -2.43
C LYS A 163 -7.44 -9.60 -0.96
N ILE A 164 -8.27 -10.41 -0.31
CA ILE A 164 -8.05 -10.79 1.09
C ILE A 164 -6.75 -11.58 1.20
N LEU A 165 -6.58 -12.62 0.37
CA LEU A 165 -5.35 -13.41 0.35
C LEU A 165 -4.10 -12.54 0.16
N ILE A 166 -4.19 -11.52 -0.69
CA ILE A 166 -3.12 -10.55 -0.92
C ILE A 166 -2.90 -9.66 0.32
N ALA A 167 -3.96 -9.14 0.93
CA ALA A 167 -3.90 -8.33 2.15
C ALA A 167 -3.32 -9.13 3.34
N THR A 168 -3.57 -10.43 3.40
CA THR A 168 -3.07 -11.38 4.43
C THR A 168 -1.77 -12.09 4.01
N ARG A 169 -1.14 -11.66 2.91
CA ARG A 169 0.16 -12.15 2.38
C ARG A 169 0.19 -13.62 1.96
N GLN A 170 -0.96 -14.22 1.70
CA GLN A 170 -1.11 -15.55 1.12
C GLN A 170 -0.95 -15.51 -0.42
N PHE A 171 0.18 -14.97 -0.90
CA PHE A 171 0.39 -14.68 -2.32
C PHE A 171 0.31 -15.91 -3.25
N PRO A 172 0.85 -17.10 -2.89
CA PRO A 172 0.68 -18.29 -3.72
C PRO A 172 -0.79 -18.70 -3.88
N LYS A 173 -1.55 -18.73 -2.77
CA LYS A 173 -2.99 -19.03 -2.78
C LYS A 173 -3.77 -17.97 -3.58
N ALA A 174 -3.41 -16.68 -3.46
CA ALA A 174 -4.03 -15.62 -4.27
C ALA A 174 -3.82 -15.86 -5.78
N ALA A 175 -2.59 -16.23 -6.17
CA ALA A 175 -2.28 -16.54 -7.56
C ALA A 175 -3.06 -17.78 -8.04
N GLU A 176 -3.23 -18.79 -7.20
CA GLU A 176 -4.06 -19.97 -7.50
C GLU A 176 -5.53 -19.60 -7.74
N VAL A 177 -6.16 -18.86 -6.81
CA VAL A 177 -7.55 -18.39 -6.96
C VAL A 177 -7.74 -17.61 -8.26
N LEU A 178 -6.81 -16.71 -8.58
CA LEU A 178 -6.86 -15.91 -9.81
C LEU A 178 -6.68 -16.76 -11.07
N ASN A 179 -5.79 -17.75 -11.07
CA ASN A 179 -5.64 -18.69 -12.18
C ASN A 179 -6.93 -19.50 -12.39
N ASN A 180 -7.47 -20.07 -11.33
CA ASN A 180 -8.71 -20.86 -11.38
C ASN A 180 -9.89 -20.01 -11.87
N TYR A 181 -9.95 -18.74 -11.44
CA TYR A 181 -10.98 -17.81 -11.90
C TYR A 181 -10.84 -17.48 -13.38
N LEU A 182 -9.63 -17.23 -13.86
CA LEU A 182 -9.33 -16.98 -15.27
C LEU A 182 -9.72 -18.16 -16.17
N ASP A 183 -9.62 -19.40 -15.67
CA ASP A 183 -9.99 -20.61 -16.41
C ASP A 183 -11.52 -20.82 -16.47
N LYS A 184 -12.28 -20.29 -15.49
CA LYS A 184 -13.74 -20.46 -15.38
C LYS A 184 -14.56 -19.29 -15.92
N ILE A 185 -14.01 -18.07 -15.87
CA ILE A 185 -14.75 -16.86 -16.25
C ILE A 185 -15.19 -16.91 -17.72
N LYS A 186 -16.43 -16.48 -17.99
CA LYS A 186 -16.99 -16.46 -19.33
C LYS A 186 -16.09 -15.62 -20.24
N LYS A 187 -15.76 -16.18 -21.41
CA LYS A 187 -14.98 -15.48 -22.44
C LYS A 187 -15.58 -14.11 -22.77
N SER A 188 -16.90 -13.99 -22.82
CA SER A 188 -17.56 -12.71 -23.11
C SER A 188 -17.25 -11.58 -22.11
N ASP A 189 -16.82 -11.90 -20.88
CA ASP A 189 -16.50 -10.93 -19.84
C ASP A 189 -15.02 -10.48 -19.90
N ARG A 190 -14.69 -9.77 -20.98
CA ARG A 190 -13.31 -9.37 -21.29
C ARG A 190 -12.70 -8.41 -20.27
N GLU A 191 -13.51 -7.54 -19.66
CA GLU A 191 -13.04 -6.53 -18.71
C GLU A 191 -12.64 -7.18 -17.39
N GLU A 192 -13.49 -8.08 -16.89
CA GLU A 192 -13.21 -8.83 -15.67
C GLU A 192 -12.05 -9.82 -15.89
N GLN A 193 -11.94 -10.46 -17.07
CA GLN A 193 -10.76 -11.23 -17.46
C GLN A 193 -9.46 -10.40 -17.39
N LEU A 194 -9.49 -9.18 -17.95
CA LEU A 194 -8.32 -8.29 -17.94
C LEU A 194 -7.96 -7.83 -16.52
N LYS A 195 -8.96 -7.56 -15.69
CA LYS A 195 -8.79 -7.19 -14.28
C LYS A 195 -8.16 -8.33 -13.47
N ALA A 196 -8.67 -9.55 -13.63
CA ALA A 196 -8.12 -10.76 -13.01
C ALA A 196 -6.67 -11.02 -13.45
N LEU A 197 -6.38 -10.93 -14.75
CA LEU A 197 -5.02 -11.08 -15.30
C LEU A 197 -4.06 -10.04 -14.72
N LYS A 198 -4.48 -8.77 -14.66
CA LYS A 198 -3.65 -7.70 -14.09
C LYS A 198 -3.36 -7.93 -12.61
N MET A 199 -4.35 -8.37 -11.84
CA MET A 199 -4.15 -8.73 -10.43
C MET A 199 -3.17 -9.91 -10.29
N LEU A 200 -3.32 -10.95 -11.13
CA LEU A 200 -2.41 -12.10 -11.15
C LEU A 200 -0.98 -11.68 -11.48
N MET A 201 -0.78 -10.83 -12.48
CA MET A 201 0.54 -10.27 -12.82
C MET A 201 1.13 -9.45 -11.67
N THR A 202 0.32 -8.62 -10.99
CA THR A 202 0.79 -7.86 -9.82
C THR A 202 1.31 -8.79 -8.73
N VAL A 203 0.56 -9.83 -8.37
CA VAL A 203 0.97 -10.81 -7.36
C VAL A 203 2.22 -11.57 -7.80
N THR A 204 2.20 -12.15 -9.00
CA THR A 204 3.29 -13.00 -9.47
C THR A 204 4.59 -12.23 -9.67
N LEU A 205 4.55 -10.99 -10.15
CA LEU A 205 5.76 -10.20 -10.41
C LEU A 205 6.28 -9.48 -9.16
N LYS A 206 5.39 -8.87 -8.37
CA LYS A 206 5.80 -8.05 -7.22
C LYS A 206 6.06 -8.88 -5.96
N ASN A 207 5.28 -9.94 -5.75
CA ASN A 207 5.30 -10.70 -4.50
C ASN A 207 5.94 -12.08 -4.63
N LEU A 208 5.75 -12.76 -5.76
CA LEU A 208 6.37 -14.07 -6.02
C LEU A 208 7.62 -14.00 -6.89
N GLU A 209 7.97 -12.80 -7.39
CA GLU A 209 9.11 -12.54 -8.29
C GLU A 209 9.22 -13.55 -9.45
N SER A 210 8.09 -13.94 -10.05
CA SER A 210 8.00 -14.98 -11.06
C SER A 210 7.41 -14.48 -12.39
N PRO A 211 8.25 -13.93 -13.30
CA PRO A 211 7.84 -13.58 -14.67
C PRO A 211 7.24 -14.76 -15.44
N ALA A 212 7.72 -15.98 -15.20
CA ALA A 212 7.23 -17.19 -15.83
C ALA A 212 5.74 -17.45 -15.50
N GLN A 213 5.35 -17.29 -14.22
CA GLN A 213 3.95 -17.44 -13.82
C GLN A 213 3.06 -16.35 -14.43
N ALA A 214 3.52 -15.11 -14.45
CA ALA A 214 2.82 -14.01 -15.12
C ALA A 214 2.59 -14.31 -16.61
N ARG A 215 3.62 -14.85 -17.28
CA ARG A 215 3.57 -15.21 -18.70
C ARG A 215 2.57 -16.34 -18.98
N LYS A 216 2.54 -17.37 -18.13
CA LYS A 216 1.50 -18.42 -18.17
C LYS A 216 0.08 -17.85 -18.02
N GLY A 217 -0.08 -16.78 -17.24
CA GLY A 217 -1.32 -16.01 -17.17
C GLY A 217 -1.73 -15.45 -18.53
N ILE A 218 -0.80 -14.74 -19.20
CA ILE A 218 -1.04 -14.10 -20.49
C ILE A 218 -1.32 -15.10 -21.61
N SER A 219 -0.65 -16.27 -21.61
CA SER A 219 -0.76 -17.24 -22.71
C SER A 219 -2.18 -17.79 -22.92
N ARG A 220 -3.06 -17.69 -21.91
CA ARG A 220 -4.50 -18.01 -22.03
C ARG A 220 -5.25 -17.10 -23.01
N PHE A 221 -4.69 -15.92 -23.24
CA PHE A 221 -5.26 -14.87 -24.08
C PHE A 221 -4.58 -14.77 -25.44
N SER A 222 -3.82 -15.80 -25.84
CA SER A 222 -3.08 -15.85 -27.10
C SER A 222 -3.97 -15.89 -28.34
N ASN A 223 -5.27 -16.18 -28.20
CA ASN A 223 -6.21 -16.10 -29.32
C ASN A 223 -6.47 -14.62 -29.69
N PRO A 224 -5.98 -14.14 -30.86
CA PRO A 224 -6.04 -12.74 -31.24
C PRO A 224 -7.47 -12.21 -31.41
N ASP A 225 -8.42 -13.05 -31.79
CA ASP A 225 -9.80 -12.64 -32.07
C ASP A 225 -10.56 -12.34 -30.77
N HIS A 226 -10.27 -13.10 -29.72
CA HIS A 226 -10.94 -12.96 -28.44
C HIS A 226 -10.57 -11.65 -27.72
N PHE A 227 -9.33 -11.19 -27.92
CA PHE A 227 -8.77 -9.99 -27.31
C PHE A 227 -8.35 -8.93 -28.33
N LYS A 228 -8.95 -8.88 -29.53
CA LYS A 228 -8.50 -8.00 -30.63
C LYS A 228 -8.26 -6.54 -30.22
N LYS A 229 -9.14 -5.97 -29.36
CA LYS A 229 -9.00 -4.61 -28.77
C LYS A 229 -7.73 -4.45 -27.93
N TYR A 230 -7.28 -5.52 -27.27
CA TYR A 230 -6.13 -5.53 -26.36
C TYR A 230 -4.91 -6.28 -26.93
N GLY A 231 -5.02 -6.90 -28.11
CA GLY A 231 -4.02 -7.84 -28.64
C GLY A 231 -2.64 -7.25 -28.82
N VAL A 232 -2.55 -5.96 -29.22
CA VAL A 232 -1.26 -5.24 -29.29
C VAL A 232 -0.64 -5.08 -27.91
N SER A 233 -1.44 -4.77 -26.89
CA SER A 233 -0.97 -4.64 -25.51
C SER A 233 -0.51 -5.99 -24.95
N LEU A 234 -1.29 -7.07 -25.13
CA LEU A 234 -0.95 -8.39 -24.60
C LEU A 234 0.33 -8.97 -25.23
N ARG A 235 0.54 -8.79 -26.54
CA ARG A 235 1.80 -9.20 -27.19
C ARG A 235 3.00 -8.40 -26.67
N SER A 236 2.83 -7.10 -26.47
CA SER A 236 3.87 -6.26 -25.88
C SER A 236 4.19 -6.69 -24.44
N TRP A 237 3.18 -7.10 -23.67
CA TRP A 237 3.36 -7.62 -22.31
C TRP A 237 4.09 -8.97 -22.31
N ASP A 238 3.68 -9.92 -23.15
CA ASP A 238 4.34 -11.24 -23.27
C ASP A 238 5.81 -11.09 -23.66
N SER A 239 6.10 -10.25 -24.67
CA SER A 239 7.46 -9.97 -25.11
C SER A 239 8.32 -9.36 -24.00
N TYR A 240 7.76 -8.41 -23.24
CA TYR A 240 8.47 -7.81 -22.11
C TYR A 240 8.76 -8.83 -21.00
N LEU A 241 7.79 -9.69 -20.67
CA LEU A 241 7.96 -10.76 -19.69
C LEU A 241 8.99 -11.80 -20.13
N GLU A 242 9.04 -12.12 -21.41
CA GLU A 242 10.06 -13.01 -21.97
C GLU A 242 11.46 -12.43 -21.80
N MET A 243 11.64 -11.15 -22.17
CA MET A 243 12.91 -10.46 -21.96
C MET A 243 13.28 -10.40 -20.47
N TRP A 244 12.30 -10.15 -19.60
CA TRP A 244 12.53 -10.17 -18.15
C TRP A 244 13.00 -11.53 -17.67
N GLN A 245 12.28 -12.59 -18.03
CA GLN A 245 12.60 -13.97 -17.64
C GLN A 245 14.01 -14.38 -18.11
N LYS A 246 14.44 -13.91 -19.28
CA LYS A 246 15.78 -14.18 -19.84
C LYS A 246 16.88 -13.26 -19.31
N GLY A 247 16.57 -12.30 -18.43
CA GLY A 247 17.54 -11.31 -17.95
C GLY A 247 18.01 -10.34 -19.03
N GLN A 248 17.23 -10.17 -20.10
CA GLN A 248 17.56 -9.32 -21.26
C GLN A 248 17.04 -7.88 -21.12
N LEU A 249 16.31 -7.58 -20.04
CA LEU A 249 15.97 -6.20 -19.73
C LEU A 249 17.23 -5.43 -19.36
N LYS A 250 17.43 -4.27 -19.97
CA LYS A 250 18.47 -3.34 -19.54
C LYS A 250 18.21 -2.98 -18.09
N ALA A 251 19.25 -3.08 -17.25
CA ALA A 251 19.18 -2.61 -15.88
C ALA A 251 18.76 -1.13 -15.90
N LYS A 252 17.61 -0.84 -15.29
CA LYS A 252 17.13 0.53 -15.14
C LYS A 252 17.47 0.98 -13.72
N GLU A 253 18.10 2.13 -13.62
CA GLU A 253 18.32 2.80 -12.34
C GLU A 253 17.12 3.67 -11.98
N ALA A 254 16.83 3.78 -10.68
CA ALA A 254 15.74 4.62 -10.18
C ALA A 254 15.86 6.08 -10.65
N HIS A 255 17.08 6.63 -10.70
CA HIS A 255 17.36 7.98 -11.20
C HIS A 255 16.88 8.19 -12.65
N THR A 256 17.13 7.21 -13.51
CA THR A 256 16.71 7.24 -14.91
C THR A 256 15.18 7.16 -15.01
N LEU A 257 14.55 6.29 -14.23
CA LEU A 257 13.09 6.16 -14.19
C LEU A 257 12.41 7.46 -13.75
N ILE A 258 12.91 8.10 -12.69
CA ILE A 258 12.39 9.39 -12.21
C ILE A 258 12.43 10.43 -13.33
N LYS A 259 13.56 10.58 -14.04
CA LYS A 259 13.70 11.52 -15.17
C LYS A 259 12.68 11.23 -16.28
N VAL A 260 12.44 9.95 -16.60
CA VAL A 260 11.43 9.55 -17.60
C VAL A 260 10.03 9.96 -17.17
N HIS A 261 9.65 9.74 -15.91
CA HIS A 261 8.34 10.12 -15.39
C HIS A 261 8.15 11.64 -15.29
N GLU A 262 9.20 12.38 -14.92
CA GLU A 262 9.15 13.84 -14.83
C GLU A 262 9.05 14.53 -16.20
N SER A 263 9.66 13.96 -17.24
CA SER A 263 9.77 14.58 -18.57
C SER A 263 8.48 14.55 -19.41
N LYS A 264 7.37 14.01 -18.90
CA LYS A 264 6.14 13.69 -19.67
C LYS A 264 6.38 12.81 -20.92
N LYS A 265 7.60 12.29 -21.11
CA LYS A 265 7.98 11.38 -22.22
C LYS A 265 7.56 9.94 -21.95
N GLY A 266 7.07 9.60 -20.76
CA GLY A 266 6.47 8.30 -20.42
C GLY A 266 5.15 7.94 -21.16
N ARG A 267 4.85 8.62 -22.28
CA ARG A 267 3.78 8.21 -23.19
C ARG A 267 4.26 6.96 -23.93
N GLY A 268 3.70 5.81 -23.62
CA GLY A 268 4.06 4.53 -24.28
C GLY A 268 4.46 3.39 -23.33
N VAL A 269 4.73 3.67 -22.05
CA VAL A 269 4.97 2.61 -21.07
C VAL A 269 3.72 1.72 -20.98
N ASN A 270 3.90 0.41 -21.14
CA ASN A 270 2.80 -0.57 -21.03
C ASN A 270 2.60 -1.00 -19.55
N TYR A 271 1.55 -1.77 -19.25
CA TYR A 271 1.24 -2.16 -17.87
C TYR A 271 2.36 -2.95 -17.18
N VAL A 272 2.96 -3.93 -17.88
CA VAL A 272 4.01 -4.79 -17.30
C VAL A 272 5.29 -4.00 -17.06
N GLU A 273 5.66 -3.13 -17.98
CA GLU A 273 6.80 -2.23 -17.80
C GLU A 273 6.56 -1.27 -16.62
N ALA A 274 5.36 -0.70 -16.50
CA ALA A 274 5.02 0.16 -15.36
C ALA A 274 5.06 -0.60 -14.03
N LEU A 275 4.64 -1.87 -14.00
CA LEU A 275 4.76 -2.74 -12.83
C LEU A 275 6.23 -2.98 -12.47
N HIS A 276 7.07 -3.31 -13.45
CA HIS A 276 8.51 -3.48 -13.25
C HIS A 276 9.18 -2.20 -12.75
N ASP A 277 8.90 -1.06 -13.38
CA ASP A 277 9.42 0.25 -12.97
C ASP A 277 8.98 0.57 -11.53
N SER A 278 7.73 0.24 -11.16
CA SER A 278 7.26 0.40 -9.78
C SER A 278 8.04 -0.46 -8.79
N ILE A 279 8.43 -1.70 -9.15
CA ILE A 279 9.23 -2.60 -8.30
C ILE A 279 10.62 -2.00 -8.06
N ILE A 280 11.25 -1.46 -9.11
CA ILE A 280 12.56 -0.80 -9.00
C ILE A 280 12.47 0.42 -8.08
N LEU A 281 11.49 1.30 -8.28
CA LEU A 281 11.28 2.48 -7.43
C LEU A 281 10.97 2.10 -5.98
N HIS A 282 10.22 1.02 -5.77
CA HIS A 282 9.93 0.47 -4.45
C HIS A 282 11.15 -0.10 -3.73
N LYS A 283 12.07 -0.73 -4.46
CA LYS A 283 13.36 -1.20 -3.92
C LYS A 283 14.25 -0.01 -3.58
N ALA A 284 14.25 1.02 -4.42
CA ALA A 284 15.04 2.21 -4.22
C ALA A 284 14.65 2.98 -2.95
N LEU A 285 13.35 3.02 -2.59
CA LEU A 285 12.89 3.59 -1.30
C LEU A 285 13.44 2.89 -0.05
N LEU A 286 13.95 1.65 -0.18
CA LEU A 286 14.53 0.90 0.93
C LEU A 286 16.03 1.17 1.10
N SER A 287 16.72 1.54 0.02
CA SER A 287 18.17 1.73 0.02
C SER A 287 18.59 3.18 0.27
N GLU A 288 17.76 4.16 -0.12
CA GLU A 288 18.10 5.58 -0.09
C GLU A 288 17.33 6.32 1.01
N THR A 289 18.02 7.16 1.77
CA THR A 289 17.45 7.87 2.93
C THR A 289 17.27 9.37 2.69
N GLU A 290 17.82 9.92 1.60
CA GLU A 290 17.74 11.34 1.30
C GLU A 290 16.32 11.78 0.93
N LYS A 291 15.74 12.67 1.75
CA LYS A 291 14.35 13.12 1.60
C LYS A 291 14.02 13.72 0.21
N PRO A 292 14.84 14.62 -0.37
CA PRO A 292 14.53 15.19 -1.68
C PRO A 292 14.47 14.13 -2.78
N TRP A 293 15.34 13.13 -2.70
CA TRP A 293 15.35 12.01 -3.64
C TRP A 293 14.10 11.13 -3.44
N ARG A 294 13.76 10.78 -2.19
CA ARG A 294 12.58 9.97 -1.86
C ARG A 294 11.29 10.65 -2.31
N ALA A 295 11.19 11.97 -2.15
CA ALA A 295 10.05 12.75 -2.65
C ALA A 295 9.83 12.58 -4.16
N ARG A 296 10.92 12.54 -4.95
CA ARG A 296 10.84 12.31 -6.41
C ARG A 296 10.44 10.88 -6.74
N VAL A 297 10.91 9.89 -5.97
CA VAL A 297 10.46 8.50 -6.11
C VAL A 297 8.97 8.37 -5.79
N TYR A 298 8.50 8.97 -4.70
CA TYR A 298 7.07 8.99 -4.37
C TYR A 298 6.26 9.70 -5.46
N SER A 299 6.74 10.82 -6.01
CA SER A 299 6.09 11.47 -7.15
C SER A 299 5.97 10.54 -8.36
N ALA A 300 7.03 9.79 -8.70
CA ALA A 300 7.02 8.86 -9.83
C ALA A 300 6.06 7.68 -9.59
N LEU A 301 6.10 7.08 -8.39
CA LEU A 301 5.17 6.03 -7.99
C LEU A 301 3.72 6.51 -8.03
N GLY A 302 3.43 7.71 -7.51
CA GLY A 302 2.10 8.31 -7.59
C GLY A 302 1.61 8.43 -9.04
N GLY A 303 2.45 8.90 -9.95
CA GLY A 303 2.13 8.98 -11.37
C GLY A 303 1.91 7.61 -12.04
N ILE A 304 2.70 6.59 -11.66
CA ILE A 304 2.51 5.20 -12.14
C ILE A 304 1.14 4.68 -11.69
N TYR A 305 0.82 4.77 -10.40
CA TYR A 305 -0.44 4.24 -9.86
C TYR A 305 -1.66 5.05 -10.32
N GLU A 306 -1.51 6.34 -10.60
CA GLU A 306 -2.58 7.15 -11.20
C GLU A 306 -2.87 6.71 -12.63
N LYS A 307 -1.82 6.50 -13.44
CA LYS A 307 -1.95 6.06 -14.84
C LYS A 307 -2.41 4.61 -14.96
N PHE A 308 -2.03 3.74 -14.02
CA PHE A 308 -2.40 2.34 -13.99
C PHE A 308 -3.04 1.97 -12.64
N PRO A 309 -4.33 2.34 -12.43
CA PRO A 309 -5.02 2.06 -11.17
C PRO A 309 -5.05 0.58 -10.77
N SER A 310 -4.91 -0.33 -11.73
CA SER A 310 -4.88 -1.79 -11.52
C SER A 310 -3.56 -2.33 -10.97
N LEU A 311 -2.46 -1.56 -11.03
CA LEU A 311 -1.22 -1.89 -10.30
C LEU A 311 -1.39 -1.74 -8.80
N GLY A 312 -2.39 -0.96 -8.40
CA GLY A 312 -2.68 -0.65 -7.04
C GLY A 312 -4.01 -1.21 -6.57
N PHE A 313 -4.16 -1.29 -5.25
CA PHE A 313 -5.46 -1.29 -4.60
C PHE A 313 -5.82 0.17 -4.28
N TRP A 314 -7.11 0.44 -4.06
CA TRP A 314 -7.69 1.78 -3.99
C TRP A 314 -6.85 2.83 -3.24
N GLU A 315 -6.85 4.08 -3.75
CA GLU A 315 -6.24 5.27 -3.14
C GLU A 315 -4.70 5.24 -2.95
N LEU A 316 -3.98 4.37 -3.67
CA LEU A 316 -2.52 4.36 -3.68
C LEU A 316 -1.91 5.66 -4.23
N PRO A 317 -2.29 6.20 -5.41
CA PRO A 317 -1.62 7.38 -5.96
C PRO A 317 -1.71 8.59 -5.03
N GLU A 318 -2.85 8.80 -4.38
CA GLU A 318 -3.07 9.86 -3.41
C GLU A 318 -2.13 9.74 -2.21
N SER A 319 -1.88 8.51 -1.76
CA SER A 319 -0.97 8.23 -0.64
C SER A 319 0.48 8.57 -1.00
N TYR A 320 0.92 8.25 -2.23
CA TYR A 320 2.26 8.60 -2.72
C TYR A 320 2.43 10.10 -2.94
N PHE A 321 1.43 10.78 -3.48
CA PHE A 321 1.49 12.24 -3.63
C PHE A 321 1.53 12.95 -2.28
N GLU A 322 0.79 12.47 -1.28
CA GLU A 322 0.86 13.00 0.08
C GLU A 322 2.24 12.74 0.72
N ALA A 323 2.78 11.51 0.61
CA ALA A 323 4.14 11.18 1.04
C ALA A 323 5.20 12.08 0.41
N CYS A 324 5.10 12.32 -0.91
CA CYS A 324 5.96 13.25 -1.64
C CYS A 324 5.96 14.67 -1.05
N ILE A 325 4.79 15.19 -0.62
CA ILE A 325 4.67 16.53 -0.02
C ILE A 325 5.32 16.57 1.38
N TYR A 326 5.20 15.50 2.16
CA TYR A 326 5.79 15.42 3.50
C TYR A 326 7.30 15.24 3.48
N GLU A 327 7.86 14.52 2.50
CA GLU A 327 9.30 14.31 2.39
C GLU A 327 10.06 15.61 2.12
N ASP A 328 9.59 16.41 1.16
CA ASP A 328 10.33 17.57 0.67
C ASP A 328 9.43 18.82 0.54
N PRO A 329 8.88 19.32 1.67
CA PRO A 329 7.92 20.41 1.67
C PRO A 329 8.53 21.70 1.10
N GLY A 330 7.70 22.50 0.42
CA GLY A 330 8.12 23.78 -0.14
C GLY A 330 8.82 23.73 -1.49
N THR A 331 9.13 22.54 -2.01
CA THR A 331 9.87 22.41 -3.28
C THR A 331 8.95 22.34 -4.51
N LYS A 332 9.55 22.44 -5.70
CA LYS A 332 8.82 22.26 -6.97
C LYS A 332 8.21 20.85 -7.05
N VAL A 333 8.86 19.85 -6.48
CA VAL A 333 8.38 18.46 -6.47
C VAL A 333 7.11 18.35 -5.61
N ALA A 334 7.14 18.86 -4.37
CA ALA A 334 5.95 18.87 -3.50
C ALA A 334 4.77 19.63 -4.12
N LYS A 335 5.01 20.77 -4.77
CA LYS A 335 3.94 21.51 -5.49
C LYS A 335 3.31 20.68 -6.61
N ARG A 336 4.11 19.99 -7.41
CA ARG A 336 3.60 19.08 -8.46
C ARG A 336 2.76 17.95 -7.85
N CYS A 337 3.25 17.30 -6.81
CA CYS A 337 2.52 16.26 -6.10
C CYS A 337 1.18 16.77 -5.53
N TYR A 338 1.17 17.98 -4.96
CA TYR A 338 -0.06 18.62 -4.49
C TYR A 338 -1.06 18.82 -5.64
N PHE A 339 -0.64 19.37 -6.78
CA PHE A 339 -1.54 19.56 -7.91
C PHE A 339 -2.07 18.26 -8.50
N SER A 340 -1.23 17.21 -8.58
CA SER A 340 -1.66 15.87 -8.99
C SER A 340 -2.70 15.31 -8.02
N LEU A 341 -2.46 15.40 -6.71
CA LEU A 341 -3.40 14.97 -5.68
C LEU A 341 -4.73 15.73 -5.76
N GLU A 342 -4.69 17.06 -5.87
CA GLU A 342 -5.90 17.89 -5.97
C GLU A 342 -6.69 17.56 -7.24
N SER A 343 -6.02 17.45 -8.38
CA SER A 343 -6.65 17.08 -9.66
C SER A 343 -7.33 15.72 -9.56
N LYS A 344 -6.64 14.74 -8.97
CA LYS A 344 -7.15 13.38 -8.77
C LYS A 344 -8.39 13.38 -7.88
N LEU A 345 -8.32 14.01 -6.70
CA LEU A 345 -9.46 14.08 -5.78
C LEU A 345 -10.65 14.78 -6.44
N ARG A 346 -10.45 15.92 -7.13
CA ARG A 346 -11.55 16.61 -7.83
C ARG A 346 -12.18 15.76 -8.93
N SER A 347 -11.39 14.92 -9.62
CA SER A 347 -11.90 14.06 -10.68
C SER A 347 -12.85 12.95 -10.21
N THR A 348 -12.89 12.65 -8.90
CA THR A 348 -13.82 11.67 -8.33
C THR A 348 -15.18 12.26 -7.97
N TYR A 349 -15.33 13.59 -8.06
CA TYR A 349 -16.60 14.27 -7.82
C TYR A 349 -17.33 14.53 -9.16
N PRO A 350 -18.66 14.42 -9.20
CA PRO A 350 -19.45 14.77 -10.39
C PRO A 350 -19.14 16.21 -10.84
N LYS A 351 -18.91 16.42 -12.15
CA LYS A 351 -18.53 17.73 -12.71
C LYS A 351 -19.70 18.70 -12.83
N ASP A 352 -20.90 18.15 -12.86
CA ASP A 352 -22.20 18.78 -13.05
C ASP A 352 -22.85 19.20 -11.73
N MET A 353 -22.34 18.70 -10.61
CA MET A 353 -22.64 19.27 -9.32
C MET A 353 -21.54 20.28 -9.01
N ASP A 354 -21.89 21.52 -8.72
CA ASP A 354 -21.06 22.46 -7.94
C ASP A 354 -20.79 21.93 -6.51
N SER A 355 -20.83 20.60 -6.32
CA SER A 355 -20.70 19.92 -5.05
C SER A 355 -19.31 20.24 -4.52
N PRO A 356 -19.22 21.02 -3.44
CA PRO A 356 -17.95 21.32 -2.84
C PRO A 356 -17.31 19.99 -2.41
N LEU A 357 -15.98 19.92 -2.51
CA LEU A 357 -15.23 18.82 -1.90
C LEU A 357 -15.73 18.62 -0.47
N VAL A 358 -15.95 17.37 -0.06
CA VAL A 358 -16.35 17.09 1.33
C VAL A 358 -15.34 17.71 2.28
N ASP A 359 -15.80 18.20 3.43
CA ASP A 359 -14.97 18.98 4.35
C ASP A 359 -13.67 18.26 4.75
N ARG A 360 -13.71 16.93 4.83
CA ARG A 360 -12.52 16.09 5.04
C ARG A 360 -11.44 16.33 3.98
N ASP A 361 -11.82 16.24 2.70
CA ASP A 361 -10.88 16.35 1.58
C ASP A 361 -10.42 17.79 1.41
N LYS A 362 -11.32 18.76 1.62
CA LYS A 362 -11.00 20.19 1.65
C LYS A 362 -9.96 20.50 2.74
N THR A 363 -10.18 20.05 3.97
CA THR A 363 -9.26 20.24 5.10
C THR A 363 -7.91 19.58 4.84
N ARG A 364 -7.91 18.36 4.31
CA ARG A 364 -6.70 17.63 3.91
C ARG A 364 -5.91 18.43 2.86
N LEU A 365 -6.56 18.88 1.79
CA LEU A 365 -5.92 19.66 0.72
C LEU A 365 -5.39 21.01 1.22
N LEU A 366 -6.12 21.72 2.09
CA LEU A 366 -5.62 22.98 2.67
C LEU A 366 -4.32 22.77 3.45
N LYS A 367 -4.26 21.73 4.29
CA LYS A 367 -3.04 21.37 5.04
C LYS A 367 -1.88 21.06 4.09
N LEU A 368 -2.11 20.21 3.09
CA LEU A 368 -1.07 19.79 2.14
C LEU A 368 -0.61 20.94 1.24
N LYS A 369 -1.52 21.86 0.87
CA LYS A 369 -1.20 23.08 0.13
C LYS A 369 -0.26 23.98 0.93
N ALA A 370 -0.51 24.13 2.23
CA ALA A 370 0.35 24.93 3.10
C ALA A 370 1.76 24.34 3.18
N LEU A 371 1.88 23.01 3.32
CA LEU A 371 3.18 22.31 3.31
C LEU A 371 3.91 22.44 1.97
N ALA A 372 3.20 22.22 0.85
CA ALA A 372 3.78 22.33 -0.49
C ALA A 372 4.26 23.76 -0.83
N ASN A 373 3.69 24.79 -0.18
CA ASN A 373 4.06 26.19 -0.35
C ASN A 373 4.95 26.76 0.76
N LYS A 374 5.34 25.96 1.76
CA LYS A 374 6.26 26.39 2.82
C LYS A 374 7.54 26.94 2.17
N LYS A 375 8.07 28.07 2.64
CA LYS A 375 9.38 28.54 2.17
C LYS A 375 10.44 27.51 2.57
N PRO A 376 11.37 27.10 1.68
CA PRO A 376 12.47 26.24 2.07
C PRO A 376 13.21 26.86 3.25
N ASP A 377 13.53 26.06 4.27
CA ASP A 377 14.28 26.56 5.43
C ASP A 377 15.67 27.00 4.93
N ALA A 378 15.91 28.32 4.91
CA ALA A 378 17.07 28.95 4.28
C ALA A 378 18.43 28.46 4.82
N GLY A 379 18.44 27.79 5.98
CA GLY A 379 19.64 27.25 6.62
C GLY A 379 20.13 25.88 6.13
N LYS A 380 19.45 25.20 5.19
CA LYS A 380 19.86 23.86 4.70
C LYS A 380 20.40 23.80 3.27
N ALA A 381 20.49 24.92 2.56
CA ALA A 381 20.83 24.94 1.14
C ALA A 381 22.35 24.85 0.81
N GLY A 382 23.24 24.69 1.81
CA GLY A 382 24.68 24.88 1.62
C GLY A 382 25.58 23.64 1.40
N GLY A 383 25.04 22.41 1.38
CA GLY A 383 25.88 21.22 1.61
C GLY A 383 26.26 20.30 0.45
N GLY A 384 25.62 20.35 -0.73
CA GLY A 384 25.65 19.19 -1.63
C GLY A 384 25.64 19.47 -3.14
N GLY A 385 26.27 20.55 -3.58
CA GLY A 385 26.43 20.84 -5.01
C GLY A 385 27.66 20.17 -5.63
N SER A 386 27.68 18.84 -5.76
CA SER A 386 28.58 18.19 -6.73
C SER A 386 27.79 17.86 -7.99
N THR A 387 27.66 18.85 -8.88
CA THR A 387 27.29 18.61 -10.26
C THR A 387 28.45 17.93 -10.98
N GLN A 388 28.36 16.61 -11.18
CA GLN A 388 29.01 15.96 -12.31
C GLN A 388 27.92 15.67 -13.34
N ASP A 389 27.98 16.42 -14.45
CA ASP A 389 27.24 16.17 -15.68
C ASP A 389 27.85 14.99 -16.46
#